data_AF-A0A165Z721-F1
#
_entry.id   AF-A0A165Z721-F1
#
_cell.length_a   1.000
_cell.length_b   1.000
_cell.length_c   1.000
_cell.angle_alpha   90.00
_cell.angle_beta   90.00
_cell.angle_gamma   90.00
#
_symmetry.space_group_name_H-M   'P 1'
#
loop_
_entity.id
_entity.type
_entity.pdbx_description
1 polymer ?
#
loop_
_entity_poly.entity_id
_entity_poly.type
_entity_poly.pdbx_seq_one_letter_code
_entity_poly.pdbx_strand_id
1 'polypeptide(L)'
;MIKLSKHGKIIYTGKSIRGWKIIIMPDEIRLDNYYKPSHIHVQNNGIHIPVKYKNYEEVGLIVELHLEKNKGLNLEKLMEELS
;
A
#
# COMPACT_ATOMS: atom_id res chain seq x y z
N MET A 1 9.24 11.74 4.31
CA MET A 1 8.10 10.86 4.60
C MET A 1 6.87 11.72 4.50
N ILE A 2 5.90 11.38 3.64
CA ILE A 2 4.65 12.14 3.51
C ILE A 2 3.57 11.41 4.30
N LYS A 3 2.73 12.15 5.01
CA LYS A 3 1.60 11.65 5.78
C LYS A 3 0.30 12.17 5.18
N LEU A 4 -0.60 11.27 4.81
CA LEU A 4 -1.94 11.60 4.34
C LEU A 4 -2.97 10.91 5.25
N SER A 5 -4.09 11.58 5.53
CA SER A 5 -5.19 11.03 6.32
C SER A 5 -6.45 10.99 5.45
N LYS A 6 -7.10 9.83 5.36
CA LYS A 6 -8.29 9.66 4.52
C LYS A 6 -9.17 8.54 5.06
N HIS A 7 -10.48 8.81 5.22
CA HIS A 7 -11.48 7.85 5.71
C HIS A 7 -11.05 7.07 6.97
N GLY A 8 -10.47 7.77 7.95
CA GLY A 8 -9.99 7.18 9.21
C GLY A 8 -8.68 6.39 9.11
N LYS A 9 -8.05 6.36 7.94
CA LYS A 9 -6.74 5.73 7.70
C LYS A 9 -5.65 6.78 7.60
N ILE A 10 -4.45 6.41 8.04
CA ILE A 10 -3.24 7.22 7.89
C ILE A 10 -2.29 6.49 6.96
N ILE A 11 -1.89 7.16 5.89
CA ILE A 11 -0.96 6.64 4.89
C ILE A 11 0.38 7.31 5.09
N TYR A 12 1.41 6.52 5.35
CA TYR A 12 2.80 6.97 5.37
C TYR A 12 3.51 6.51 4.12
N THR A 13 4.15 7.43 3.41
CA THR A 13 4.92 7.09 2.22
C THR A 13 6.39 7.49 2.33
N GLY A 14 7.26 6.74 1.67
CA GLY A 14 8.69 7.05 1.58
C GLY A 14 9.33 6.41 0.37
N LYS A 15 10.23 7.14 -0.29
CA LYS A 15 11.02 6.70 -1.43
C LYS A 15 12.50 6.93 -1.14
N SER A 16 13.35 6.05 -1.64
CA SER A 16 14.80 6.11 -1.54
C SER A 16 15.42 5.53 -2.81
N ILE A 17 16.75 5.59 -2.92
CA ILE A 17 17.48 4.93 -4.00
C ILE A 17 17.29 3.40 -4.02
N ARG A 18 16.94 2.79 -2.87
CA ARG A 18 16.73 1.33 -2.75
C ARG A 18 15.31 0.88 -3.06
N GLY A 19 14.36 1.80 -3.25
CA GLY A 19 12.95 1.46 -3.43
C GLY A 19 12.01 2.42 -2.68
N TRP A 20 10.76 2.01 -2.56
CA TRP A 20 9.69 2.79 -1.95
C TRP A 20 8.84 1.95 -1.00
N LYS A 21 8.08 2.64 -0.13
CA LYS A 21 7.05 2.04 0.71
C LYS A 21 5.83 2.92 0.85
N ILE A 22 4.70 2.27 1.07
CA ILE A 22 3.42 2.83 1.48
C ILE A 22 2.93 2.01 2.68
N ILE A 23 2.59 2.67 3.78
CA ILE A 23 2.10 2.02 5.00
C ILE A 23 0.72 2.58 5.31
N ILE A 24 -0.28 1.71 5.50
CA ILE A 24 -1.65 2.06 5.84
C ILE A 24 -1.90 1.68 7.31
N MET A 25 -2.10 2.69 8.15
CA MET A 25 -2.41 2.55 9.58
C MET A 25 -3.90 2.84 9.84
N PRO A 26 -4.52 2.23 10.87
CA PRO A 26 -3.91 1.36 11.89
C PRO A 26 -3.80 -0.12 11.47
N ASP A 27 -4.17 -0.48 10.24
CA ASP A 27 -4.26 -1.87 9.78
C ASP A 27 -2.90 -2.55 9.51
N GLU A 28 -1.80 -1.82 9.72
CA GLU A 28 -0.40 -2.28 9.59
C GLU A 28 -0.08 -2.92 8.22
N ILE A 29 -0.76 -2.47 7.17
CA ILE A 29 -0.50 -2.94 5.80
C ILE A 29 0.68 -2.17 5.22
N ARG A 30 1.64 -2.89 4.64
CA ARG A 30 2.82 -2.30 4.01
C ARG A 30 2.93 -2.76 2.56
N LEU A 31 3.04 -1.83 1.63
CA LEU A 31 3.41 -2.08 0.25
C LEU A 31 4.84 -1.59 0.04
N ASP A 32 5.73 -2.42 -0.47
CA ASP A 32 7.10 -2.01 -0.76
C ASP A 32 7.76 -2.82 -1.87
N ASN A 33 8.94 -2.36 -2.31
CA ASN A 33 9.75 -3.05 -3.30
C ASN A 33 11.26 -3.03 -2.98
N TYR A 34 11.65 -2.92 -1.71
CA TYR A 34 13.07 -2.71 -1.34
C TYR A 34 13.98 -3.90 -1.65
N TYR A 35 13.50 -5.12 -1.38
CA TYR A 35 14.28 -6.35 -1.48
C TYR A 35 13.74 -7.33 -2.53
N LYS A 36 12.50 -7.11 -2.96
CA LYS A 36 11.74 -7.96 -3.88
C LYS A 36 10.96 -7.05 -4.82
N PRO A 37 10.43 -7.58 -5.94
CA PRO A 37 9.40 -6.88 -6.71
C PRO A 37 8.27 -6.38 -5.79
N SER A 38 7.54 -5.36 -6.23
CA SER A 38 6.45 -4.77 -5.47
C SER A 38 5.55 -5.84 -4.88
N HIS A 39 5.31 -5.76 -3.58
CA HIS A 39 4.47 -6.69 -2.86
C HIS A 39 3.80 -6.01 -1.68
N ILE A 40 2.67 -6.58 -1.25
CA ILE A 40 1.94 -6.17 -0.07
C ILE A 40 2.20 -7.17 1.05
N HIS A 41 2.46 -6.62 2.23
CA HIS A 41 2.50 -7.31 3.51
C HIS A 41 1.18 -7.08 4.20
N VAL A 42 0.50 -8.18 4.47
CA VAL A 42 -0.75 -8.19 5.23
C VAL A 42 -0.47 -8.95 6.53
N GLN A 43 -0.53 -8.24 7.66
CA GLN A 43 -0.20 -8.76 9.00
C GLN A 43 1.27 -9.21 9.20
N ASN A 44 1.69 -9.32 10.46
CA ASN A 44 3.04 -9.75 10.86
C ASN A 44 3.39 -11.22 10.51
N ASN A 45 2.48 -11.98 9.89
CA ASN A 45 2.68 -13.40 9.60
C ASN A 45 3.49 -13.68 8.32
N GLY A 46 4.10 -12.65 7.71
CA GLY A 46 5.04 -12.84 6.60
C GLY A 46 4.38 -13.29 5.30
N ILE A 47 3.09 -13.00 5.09
CA ILE A 47 2.43 -13.19 3.80
C ILE A 47 2.85 -12.03 2.90
N HIS A 48 3.54 -12.35 1.79
CA HIS A 48 3.97 -11.41 0.77
C HIS A 48 3.17 -11.72 -0.50
N ILE A 49 2.25 -10.84 -0.86
CA ILE A 49 1.46 -11.00 -2.08
C ILE A 49 2.06 -10.08 -3.15
N PRO A 50 2.45 -10.59 -4.33
CA PRO A 50 2.95 -9.76 -5.41
C PRO A 50 1.92 -8.70 -5.80
N VAL A 51 2.42 -7.50 -6.09
CA VAL A 51 1.65 -6.40 -6.68
C VAL A 51 2.09 -6.27 -8.13
N LYS A 52 1.13 -6.22 -9.04
CA LYS A 52 1.39 -6.11 -10.49
C LYS A 52 2.13 -4.82 -10.85
N TYR A 53 1.83 -3.74 -10.13
CA TYR A 53 2.34 -2.40 -10.35
C TYR A 53 3.72 -2.19 -9.70
N LYS A 54 4.68 -1.70 -10.49
CA LYS A 54 6.07 -1.48 -10.04
C LYS A 54 6.31 -0.05 -9.56
N ASN A 55 5.49 0.87 -10.03
CA ASN A 55 5.68 2.30 -9.86
C ASN A 55 5.03 2.78 -8.56
N TYR A 56 5.75 3.61 -7.79
CA TYR A 56 5.29 4.16 -6.52
C TYR A 56 4.05 5.05 -6.68
N GLU A 57 4.07 5.91 -7.69
CA GLU A 57 3.00 6.86 -7.98
C GLU A 57 1.72 6.13 -8.39
N GLU A 58 1.82 5.06 -9.21
CA GLU A 58 0.69 4.21 -9.59
C GLU A 58 0.08 3.49 -8.37
N VAL A 59 0.92 2.83 -7.57
CA VAL A 59 0.45 2.10 -6.39
C VAL A 59 -0.18 3.05 -5.36
N GLY A 60 0.42 4.23 -5.17
CA GLY A 60 -0.12 5.26 -4.30
C GLY A 60 -1.49 5.76 -4.76
N LEU A 61 -1.66 5.98 -6.05
CA LEU A 61 -2.95 6.39 -6.62
C LEU A 61 -4.02 5.30 -6.44
N ILE A 62 -3.69 4.02 -6.68
CA ILE A 62 -4.60 2.90 -6.46
C ILE A 62 -5.06 2.86 -5.01
N VAL A 63 -4.14 2.95 -4.05
CA VAL A 63 -4.47 2.97 -2.62
C VAL A 63 -5.37 4.16 -2.28
N GLU A 64 -5.10 5.35 -2.80
CA GLU A 64 -5.94 6.51 -2.53
C GLU A 64 -7.35 6.39 -3.13
N LEU A 65 -7.46 5.94 -4.38
CA LEU A 65 -8.73 5.70 -5.06
C LEU A 65 -9.53 4.61 -4.35
N HIS A 66 -8.86 3.55 -3.90
CA HIS A 66 -9.47 2.48 -3.11
C HIS A 66 -10.15 3.03 -1.86
N LEU A 67 -9.39 3.79 -1.05
CA LEU A 67 -9.89 4.38 0.18
C LEU A 67 -11.09 5.29 -0.10
N GLU A 68 -11.02 6.09 -1.16
CA GLU A 68 -12.11 7.00 -1.54
C GLU A 68 -13.37 6.26 -1.98
N LYS A 69 -13.22 5.26 -2.86
CA LYS A 69 -14.32 4.48 -3.43
C LYS A 69 -15.03 3.63 -2.36
N ASN A 70 -14.27 3.05 -1.43
CA ASN A 70 -14.81 2.16 -0.40
C ASN A 70 -15.08 2.85 0.94
N LYS A 71 -14.82 4.17 1.05
CA LYS A 71 -14.95 4.96 2.29
C LYS A 71 -14.19 4.33 3.47
N GLY A 72 -13.02 3.78 3.19
CA GLY A 72 -12.22 3.01 4.13
C GLY A 72 -11.37 1.94 3.43
N LEU A 73 -10.78 1.05 4.22
CA LEU A 73 -9.94 -0.03 3.71
C LEU A 73 -10.73 -1.34 3.63
N ASN A 74 -10.89 -1.87 2.42
CA ASN A 74 -11.34 -3.23 2.17
C ASN A 74 -10.16 -4.01 1.59
N LEU A 75 -9.51 -4.82 2.41
CA LEU A 75 -8.27 -5.49 2.03
C LEU A 75 -8.44 -6.41 0.81
N GLU A 76 -9.51 -7.21 0.75
CA GLU A 76 -9.76 -8.14 -0.37
C GLU A 76 -9.84 -7.39 -1.70
N LYS A 77 -10.64 -6.32 -1.75
CA LYS A 77 -10.75 -5.47 -2.93
C LYS A 77 -9.45 -4.75 -3.27
N LEU A 78 -8.70 -4.30 -2.26
CA LEU A 78 -7.41 -3.66 -2.49
C LEU A 78 -6.42 -4.65 -3.13
N MET A 79 -6.43 -5.91 -2.67
CA MET A 79 -5.60 -6.96 -3.27
C MET A 79 -6.01 -7.25 -4.72
N GLU A 80 -7.31 -7.30 -5.02
CA GLU A 80 -7.81 -7.44 -6.39
C GLU A 80 -7.37 -6.27 -7.29
N GLU A 81 -7.47 -5.04 -6.79
CA GLU A 81 -7.07 -3.83 -7.52
C GLU A 81 -5.56 -3.74 -7.77
N LEU A 82 -4.75 -4.44 -6.98
CA LEU A 82 -3.28 -4.49 -7.09
C LEU A 82 -2.75 -5.70 -7.87
N SER A 83 -3.64 -6.62 -8.27
CA SER A 83 -3.30 -7.89 -8.95
C SER A 83 -3.22 -7.78 -10.48
#